data_AF-A0A9D5U0W8-F1
#
_entry.id   AF-A0A9D5U0W8-F1
#
_cell.length_a   1.000
_cell.length_b   1.000
_cell.length_c   1.000
_cell.angle_alpha   90.00
_cell.angle_beta   90.00
_cell.angle_gamma   90.00
#
_symmetry.space_group_name_H-M   'P 1'
#
loop_
_entity.id
_entity.type
_entity.pdbx_description
1 polymer ?
#
loop_
_entity_poly.entity_id
_entity_poly.type
_entity_poly.pdbx_seq_one_letter_code
_entity_poly.pdbx_strand_id
1 'polypeptide(L)' 'MLAALVERQQAREWYSVEQFARLVGRSEFTVREWARKGRILAAKKGSGRGKFLGWSISHDELLRFQREGLRPSAE' A
#
# COMPACT_ATOMS: atom_id res chain seq x y z
N MET A 1 -3.12 27.31 2.25
CA MET A 1 -3.77 26.13 2.86
C MET A 1 -3.44 24.90 2.02
N LEU A 2 -2.63 23.99 2.56
CA LEU A 2 -2.29 22.63 2.11
C LEU A 2 -2.55 22.27 0.63
N ALA A 3 -1.87 22.95 -0.29
CA ALA A 3 -1.60 22.41 -1.61
C ALA A 3 -0.49 21.37 -1.47
N ALA A 4 -0.83 20.20 -0.91
CA ALA A 4 0.06 19.05 -0.90
C ALA A 4 0.20 18.58 -2.35
N LEU A 5 1.20 19.17 -3.00
CA LEU A 5 1.96 18.67 -4.14
C LEU A 5 1.46 17.28 -4.57
N VAL A 6 0.54 17.28 -5.53
CA VAL A 6 0.29 16.12 -6.38
C VAL A 6 1.56 15.95 -7.19
N GLU A 7 2.61 15.43 -6.56
CA GLU A 7 3.71 14.79 -7.27
C GLU A 7 3.03 13.75 -8.13
N ARG A 8 3.01 14.02 -9.43
CA ARG A 8 2.59 13.09 -10.48
C ARG A 8 3.57 11.92 -10.47
N GLN A 9 3.51 11.10 -9.42
CA GLN A 9 4.21 9.84 -9.35
C GLN A 9 3.55 9.00 -10.43
N GLN A 10 4.31 8.71 -11.50
CA GLN A 10 3.87 7.87 -12.61
C GLN A 10 3.06 6.70 -12.03
N ALA A 11 1.82 6.54 -12.48
CA ALA A 11 0.95 5.47 -12.01
C ALA A 11 1.69 4.15 -12.25
N ARG A 12 2.15 3.53 -11.15
CA ARG A 12 2.77 2.22 -11.19
C ARG A 12 1.66 1.22 -10.95
N GLU A 13 1.63 0.17 -11.76
CA GLU A 13 0.63 -0.89 -11.59
C GLU A 13 0.71 -1.54 -10.21
N TRP A 14 1.92 -1.64 -9.66
CA TRP A 14 2.20 -2.26 -8.35
C TRP A 14 3.16 -1.42 -7.51
N TYR A 15 2.85 -1.33 -6.21
CA TYR A 15 3.64 -0.65 -5.19
C TYR A 15 4.18 -1.64 -4.16
N SER A 16 5.40 -1.39 -3.68
CA SER A 16 5.91 -2.04 -2.47
C SER A 16 5.27 -1.42 -1.21
N VAL A 17 5.41 -2.10 -0.07
CA VAL A 17 4.99 -1.58 1.24
C VAL A 17 5.60 -0.20 1.53
N GLU A 18 6.89 -0.03 1.24
CA GLU A 18 7.62 1.24 1.40
C GLU A 18 7.02 2.37 0.54
N GLN A 19 6.74 2.09 -0.73
CA GLN A 19 6.17 3.07 -1.65
C GLN A 19 4.76 3.45 -1.23
N PHE A 20 3.92 2.45 -0.92
CA PHE A 20 2.57 2.68 -0.46
C PHE A 20 2.56 3.49 0.84
N ALA A 21 3.44 3.17 1.80
CA ALA A 21 3.59 3.89 3.06
C ALA A 21 3.91 5.38 2.85
N ARG A 22 4.81 5.71 1.93
CA ARG A 22 5.11 7.11 1.56
C ARG A 22 3.91 7.81 0.96
N LEU A 23 3.17 7.14 0.07
CA LEU A 23 1.99 7.69 -0.61
C LEU A 23 0.83 7.99 0.35
N VAL A 24 0.61 7.13 1.34
CA VAL A 24 -0.49 7.30 2.31
C VAL A 24 -0.06 8.02 3.60
N GLY A 25 1.19 8.46 3.69
CA GLY A 25 1.73 9.17 4.86
C GLY A 25 1.78 8.32 6.13
N ARG A 26 2.16 7.04 6.02
CA ARG A 26 2.22 6.08 7.15
C ARG A 26 3.56 5.38 7.23
N SER A 27 3.78 4.65 8.33
CA SER A 27 4.97 3.81 8.48
C SER A 27 4.83 2.50 7.70
N GLU A 28 5.97 1.94 7.26
CA GLU A 28 6.00 0.63 6.61
C GLU A 28 5.42 -0.48 7.50
N PHE A 29 5.66 -0.39 8.80
CA PHE A 29 5.13 -1.33 9.79
C PHE A 29 3.60 -1.33 9.78
N THR A 30 2.99 -0.14 9.81
CA THR A 30 1.53 0.01 9.77
C THR A 30 0.93 -0.57 8.50
N VAL A 31 1.52 -0.29 7.34
CA VAL A 31 1.03 -0.82 6.05
C VAL A 31 1.19 -2.33 5.98
N ARG A 32 2.29 -2.88 6.51
CA ARG A 32 2.50 -4.33 6.61
C ARG A 32 1.45 -5.01 7.48
N GLU A 33 1.09 -4.39 8.61
CA GLU A 33 0.03 -4.88 9.48
C GLU A 33 -1.34 -4.83 8.80
N TRP A 34 -1.61 -3.80 7.98
CA TRP A 34 -2.84 -3.74 7.18
C TRP A 34 -2.90 -4.87 6.16
N ALA A 35 -1.81 -5.11 5.43
CA ALA A 35 -1.72 -6.22 4.48
C ALA A 35 -1.90 -7.58 5.18
N ARG A 36 -1.25 -7.77 6.34
CA ARG A 36 -1.37 -9.01 7.13
C ARG A 36 -2.78 -9.27 7.65
N LYS A 37 -3.49 -8.22 8.06
CA LYS A 37 -4.89 -8.28 8.55
C LYS A 37 -5.94 -8.22 7.44
N GLY A 38 -5.52 -8.20 6.16
CA GLY A 38 -6.46 -8.08 5.03
C GLY A 38 -7.19 -6.75 4.95
N ARG A 39 -6.71 -5.71 5.66
CA ARG A 39 -7.32 -4.37 5.66
C ARG A 39 -7.08 -3.60 4.37
N ILE A 40 -6.06 -4.02 3.62
CA ILE A 40 -5.78 -3.60 2.25
C ILE A 40 -5.60 -4.83 1.35
N LEU A 41 -5.92 -4.69 0.06
CA LEU A 41 -5.69 -5.72 -0.95
C LEU A 41 -4.21 -5.74 -1.35
N ALA A 42 -3.47 -6.71 -0.81
CA ALA A 42 -2.07 -6.90 -1.12
C ALA A 42 -1.79 -8.35 -1.53
N ALA A 43 -1.00 -8.54 -2.59
CA ALA A 43 -0.55 -9.84 -3.06
C ALA A 43 0.83 -10.18 -2.46
N LYS A 44 1.02 -11.40 -1.94
CA LYS A 44 2.36 -11.89 -1.57
C LYS A 44 3.11 -12.25 -2.85
N LYS A 45 4.29 -11.66 -3.08
CA LYS A 45 5.19 -12.15 -4.13
C LYS A 45 5.80 -13.49 -3.69
N GLY A 46 5.49 -14.56 -4.43
CA GLY A 46 5.95 -15.92 -4.16
C GLY A 46 7.48 -16.05 -4.22
N SER A 47 7.99 -16.83 -3.26
CA SER A 47 9.35 -17.39 -3.13
C SER A 47 10.47 -16.79 -3.99
N GLY A 48 11.21 -15.84 -3.40
CA GLY A 48 12.56 -15.48 -3.84
C GLY A 48 13.37 -15.04 -2.63
N ARG A 49 14.68 -15.24 -2.62
CA ARG A 49 15.53 -14.69 -1.56
C ARG A 49 15.87 -13.24 -1.91
N GLY A 50 15.38 -12.26 -1.15
CA GLY A 50 15.64 -10.84 -1.41
C GLY A 50 14.96 -9.87 -0.44
N LYS A 51 15.61 -8.73 -0.21
CA LYS A 51 15.29 -7.69 0.81
C LYS A 51 13.93 -6.99 0.63
N PHE A 52 13.22 -7.26 -0.47
CA PHE A 52 12.02 -6.52 -0.91
C PHE A 52 10.76 -7.38 -1.07
N LEU A 53 10.79 -8.63 -0.59
CA LEU A 53 9.66 -9.55 -0.71
C LEU A 53 8.82 -9.53 0.57
N GLY A 54 7.59 -9.05 0.45
CA GLY A 54 6.61 -9.16 1.53
C GLY A 54 5.20 -9.02 1.00
N TRP A 55 4.92 -7.91 0.32
CA TRP A 55 3.60 -7.58 -0.22
C TRP A 55 3.73 -6.64 -1.41
N SER A 56 2.90 -6.83 -2.43
CA SER A 56 2.71 -5.95 -3.58
C SER A 56 1.27 -5.46 -3.58
N ILE A 57 1.09 -4.14 -3.66
CA ILE A 57 -0.22 -3.48 -3.54
C ILE A 57 -0.53 -2.85 -4.91
N SER A 58 -1.71 -3.10 -5.47
CA SER A 58 -2.06 -2.58 -6.80
C SER A 58 -2.35 -1.07 -6.75
N HIS A 59 -2.25 -0.39 -7.89
CA HIS A 59 -2.69 0.99 -8.01
C HIS A 59 -4.17 1.17 -7.68
N ASP A 60 -5.01 0.23 -8.11
CA ASP A 60 -6.45 0.26 -7.82
C ASP A 60 -6.71 0.23 -6.31
N GLU A 61 -5.90 -0.52 -5.56
CA GLU A 61 -6.02 -0.56 -4.11
C GLU A 61 -5.65 0.79 -3.47
N LEU A 62 -4.65 1.49 -4.00
CA LEU A 62 -4.30 2.84 -3.54
C LEU A 62 -5.47 3.82 -3.77
N LEU A 63 -6.04 3.82 -4.98
CA LEU A 63 -7.17 4.69 -5.33
C LEU A 63 -8.38 4.37 -4.46
N ARG A 64 -8.66 3.08 -4.24
CA ARG A 64 -9.72 2.64 -3.33
C ARG A 64 -9.45 3.11 -1.91
N PHE A 65 -8.25 2.90 -1.39
CA PHE A 65 -7.87 3.32 -0.04
C PHE A 65 -8.04 4.83 0.15
N GLN A 66 -7.71 5.65 -0.85
CA GLN A 66 -7.90 7.10 -0.79
C GLN A 66 -9.38 7.49 -0.75
N ARG A 67 -10.27 6.71 -1.36
CA ARG A 67 -11.72 6.97 -1.40
C ARG A 67 -12.47 6.42 -0.20
N GLU A 68 -12.13 5.21 0.23
CA GLU A 68 -12.90 4.42 1.20
C GLU A 68 -12.16 4.18 2.52
N GLY A 69 -10.85 4.43 2.56
CA GLY A 69 -10.01 4.11 3.71
C GLY A 69 -9.72 2.61 3.85
N LEU A 70 -9.53 2.16 5.10
CA LEU A 70 -9.22 0.77 5.42
C LEU A 70 -10.45 -0.11 5.38
N ARG A 71 -10.30 -1.36 4.90
CA ARG A 71 -11.35 -2.36 5.06
C ARG A 71 -11.64 -2.65 6.53
N PRO A 72 -12.88 -3.06 6.82
CA PRO A 72 -13.18 -3.77 8.06
C PRO A 72 -12.22 -4.95 8.22
N SER A 73 -11.71 -5.17 9.43
CA SER A 73 -11.06 -6.44 9.74
C SER A 73 -12.13 -7.53 9.70
N ALA A 74 -11.85 -8.64 9.00
CA ALA A 74 -12.60 -9.86 9.24
C ALA A 74 -12.25 -10.30 10.67
N GLU A 75 -13.20 -10.11 11.59
CA GLU A 75 -13.18 -10.68 12.93
C GLU A 75 -13.80 -12.09 12.88
#